data_AF-A0A963B1I9-F1
#
_entry.id   AF-A0A963B1I9-F1
#
_cell.length_a   1.000
_cell.length_b   1.000
_cell.length_c   1.000
_cell.angle_alpha   90.00
_cell.angle_beta   90.00
_cell.angle_gamma   90.00
#
_symmetry.space_group_name_H-M   'P 1'
#
loop_
_entity.id
_entity.type
_entity.pdbx_description
1 polymer ?
#
loop_
_entity_poly.entity_id
_entity_poly.type
_entity_poly.pdbx_seq_one_letter_code
_entity_poly.pdbx_strand_id
1 'polypeptide(L)' 'KSEFAGVARTLVPMHAVIRVDEVQKRGQSKIMELGKENNISLFPSSLYSPGKNSDN' A
#
# COMPACT_ATOMS: atom_id res chain seq x y z
N LYS A 1 -6.79 9.45 -18.51
CA LYS A 1 -5.60 9.34 -19.41
C LYS A 1 -4.52 10.43 -19.16
N SER A 2 -4.74 11.41 -18.27
CA SER A 2 -3.84 12.53 -17.97
C SER A 2 -3.14 12.47 -16.61
N GLU A 3 -3.29 11.40 -15.83
CA GLU A 3 -2.85 11.34 -14.42
C GLU A 3 -1.34 11.52 -14.21
N PHE A 4 -0.54 11.22 -15.23
CA PHE A 4 0.91 11.42 -15.21
C PHE A 4 1.39 12.44 -16.25
N ALA A 5 0.48 13.27 -16.77
CA ALA A 5 0.85 14.31 -17.72
C ALA A 5 1.81 15.31 -17.03
N GLY A 6 3.04 15.39 -17.53
CA GLY A 6 4.09 16.26 -16.98
C GLY A 6 5.01 15.62 -15.93
N VAL A 7 4.80 14.34 -15.58
CA VAL A 7 5.70 13.64 -14.64
C VAL A 7 6.90 13.05 -15.41
N ALA A 8 8.08 13.61 -15.19
CA ALA A 8 9.32 13.14 -15.81
C ALA A 8 9.98 11.96 -15.06
N ARG A 9 9.73 11.82 -13.76
CA ARG A 9 10.31 10.77 -12.91
C ARG A 9 9.42 10.48 -11.70
N THR A 10 9.29 9.21 -11.36
CA THR A 10 8.64 8.74 -10.13
C THR A 10 9.69 8.16 -9.21
N LEU A 11 9.80 8.68 -7.98
CA LEU A 11 10.72 8.15 -6.96
C LEU A 11 9.95 7.21 -6.05
N VAL A 12 10.34 5.94 -6.03
CA VAL A 12 9.78 4.93 -5.12
C VAL A 12 10.79 4.70 -3.99
N PRO A 13 10.41 4.91 -2.72
CA PRO A 13 11.29 4.62 -1.59
C PRO A 13 11.67 3.14 -1.55
N MET A 14 12.91 2.82 -1.16
CA MET A 14 13.40 1.43 -1.12
C MET A 14 12.60 0.54 -0.18
N HIS A 15 12.19 1.06 0.98
CA HIS A 15 11.37 0.31 1.94
C HIS A 15 9.92 0.09 1.48
N ALA A 16 9.48 0.76 0.41
CA ALA A 16 8.17 0.54 -0.18
C ALA A 16 8.15 -0.64 -1.17
N VAL A 17 9.32 -1.17 -1.55
CA VAL A 17 9.43 -2.34 -2.42
C VAL A 17 9.36 -3.60 -1.56
N ILE A 18 8.23 -4.29 -1.62
CA ILE A 18 7.98 -5.50 -0.81
C ILE A 18 8.50 -6.76 -1.51
N ARG A 19 8.41 -6.81 -2.85
CA ARG A 19 8.75 -7.98 -3.67
C ARG A 19 9.06 -7.59 -5.12
N VAL A 20 10.04 -8.24 -5.73
CA VAL A 20 10.33 -8.16 -7.16
C VAL A 20 10.39 -9.58 -7.71
N ASP A 21 9.39 -9.93 -8.51
CA ASP A 21 9.31 -11.24 -9.15
C ASP A 21 9.61 -11.11 -10.65
N GLU A 22 10.37 -12.06 -11.19
CA GLU A 22 10.58 -12.18 -12.62
C GLU A 22 9.32 -12.75 -13.29
N VAL A 23 8.93 -12.18 -14.43
CA VAL A 23 7.76 -12.60 -15.19
C VAL A 23 8.12 -12.88 -16.63
N GLN A 24 7.53 -13.92 -17.22
CA GLN A 24 7.79 -14.33 -18.60
C GLN A 24 7.29 -13.31 -19.63
N LYS A 25 6.26 -12.52 -19.31
CA LYS A 25 5.70 -11.49 -20.18
C LYS A 25 5.35 -10.25 -19.37
N ARG A 26 5.58 -9.07 -19.96
CA ARG A 26 5.14 -7.79 -19.38
C ARG A 26 3.62 -7.79 -19.26
N GLY A 27 3.10 -7.58 -18.05
CA GLY A 27 1.67 -7.41 -17.82
C GLY A 27 1.15 -6.10 -18.42
N GLN A 28 -0.16 -6.04 -18.71
CA GLN A 28 -0.79 -4.77 -19.06
C GLN A 28 -0.81 -3.87 -17.82
N SER A 29 -0.30 -2.64 -17.96
CA SER A 29 -0.43 -1.63 -16.91
C SER A 29 -1.92 -1.27 -16.79
N LYS A 30 -2.55 -1.72 -15.71
CA LYS A 30 -3.95 -1.44 -15.43
C LYS A 30 -4.00 -0.30 -14.42
N ILE A 31 -4.35 0.89 -14.90
CA ILE A 31 -4.70 2.01 -14.05
C ILE A 31 -6.17 1.81 -13.68
N MET A 32 -6.44 1.59 -12.40
CA MET A 32 -7.79 1.52 -11.87
C MET A 32 -8.05 2.79 -11.08
N GLU A 33 -9.09 3.54 -11.45
CA GLU A 33 -9.60 4.60 -10.58
C GLU A 33 -9.96 3.98 -9.24
N LEU A 34 -9.44 4.58 -8.16
CA LEU A 34 -9.76 4.16 -6.82
C LEU A 34 -11.24 4.48 -6.58
N GLY A 35 -12.10 3.47 -6.64
CA GLY A 35 -13.52 3.61 -6.35
C GLY A 35 -13.73 4.14 -4.92
N LYS A 36 -14.94 4.65 -4.64
CA LYS A 36 -15.32 5.19 -3.31
C LYS A 36 -15.07 4.22 -2.14
N GLU A 37 -14.97 2.93 -2.42
CA GLU A 37 -14.63 1.89 -1.44
C GLU A 37 -13.15 1.50 -1.59
N ASN A 38 -12.33 2.05 -0.70
CA ASN A 38 -10.90 1.75 -0.60
C ASN A 38 -10.68 0.29 -0.20
N ASN A 39 -10.08 -0.52 -1.08
CA ASN A 39 -9.58 -1.86 -0.75
C ASN A 39 -8.22 -1.79 -0.02
N ILE A 40 -8.15 -0.97 1.03
CA ILE A 40 -6.97 -0.83 1.89
C ILE A 40 -7.28 -1.53 3.20
N SER A 41 -6.67 -2.69 3.43
CA SER A 41 -6.74 -3.35 4.74
C SER A 41 -5.76 -2.66 5.69
N LEU A 42 -6.27 -2.13 6.80
CA LEU A 42 -5.43 -1.57 7.86
C LEU A 42 -4.64 -2.70 8.52
N PHE A 43 -3.36 -2.46 8.80
CA PHE A 43 -2.53 -3.41 9.54
C PHE A 43 -3.13 -3.64 10.94
N PRO A 44 -3.19 -4.89 11.43
CA PRO A 44 -3.72 -5.17 12.75
C PRO A 44 -2.88 -4.44 13.81
N SER A 45 -3.50 -3.49 14.50
CA SER A 45 -2.90 -2.83 15.66
C SER A 45 -2.75 -3.85 16.77
N SER A 46 -1.53 -4.06 17.27
CA SER A 46 -1.25 -4.88 18.44
C SER A 46 -2.13 -4.41 19.62
N LEU A 47 -3.06 -5.27 20.04
CA LEU A 47 -3.93 -5.05 21.21
C LEU A 47 -3.22 -5.35 22.54
N TYR A 48 -1.89 -5.34 22.59
CA TYR A 48 -1.18 -5.45 23.87
C TYR A 48 -1.07 -4.08 24.54
N SER A 49 -2.17 -3.64 25.15
CA SER A 49 -2.10 -2.77 26.32
C SER A 49 -1.90 -3.68 27.54
N PRO A 50 -0.77 -3.62 28.27
CA PRO A 50 -0.62 -4.36 29.50
C PRO A 50 -1.73 -3.93 30.47
N GLY A 51 -2.50 -4.91 30.95
CA GLY A 51 -3.64 -4.67 31.85
C GLY A 51 -3.23 -3.85 33.06
N LYS A 52 -3.90 -2.72 33.27
CA LYS A 52 -3.81 -2.00 34.53
C LYS A 52 -4.83 -2.63 35.48
N ASN A 53 -4.39 -3.61 36.26
CA ASN A 53 -5.07 -3.95 37.50
C ASN A 53 -5.03 -2.71 38.40
N SER A 54 -6.20 -2.15 38.71
CA SER A 54 -6.36 -1.29 39.87
C SER A 54 -7.61 -1.75 40.58
N ASP A 55 -7.39 -2.57 41.61
CA ASP A 55 -8.33 -2.92 42.66
C ASP A 55 -9.03 -1.66 43.19
N ASN A 56 -10.35 -1.73 43.29
CA ASN A 56 -11.16 -0.97 44.24
C ASN A 56 -12.40 -1.80 44.60
#